data_AF-A0A7C7MPE4-F1
#
_entry.id   AF-A0A7C7MPE4-F1
#
_cell.length_a   1.000
_cell.length_b   1.000
_cell.length_c   1.000
_cell.angle_alpha   90.00
_cell.angle_beta   90.00
_cell.angle_gamma   90.00
#
_symmetry.space_group_name_H-M   'P 1'
#
loop_
_entity.id
_entity.type
_entity.pdbx_description
1 polymer ?
#
loop_
_entity_poly.entity_id
_entity_poly.type
_entity_poly.pdbx_seq_one_letter_code
_entity_poly.pdbx_strand_id
1 'polypeptide(L)'
;MSYRGKWKPKNLKKYEGDHTKIVYRSLWERQAFRWCDDNSDIMSWGSETVIVPYVSKIDGKRHRYFVDLKITFNSGKTVLVEIKPKKQTVEPKKSKRKTKKYIKEVYTYGTNLSKWEHAKQFAENRGWVFEIWTEEKLQSLGIKILKMDKYSYGRKKPKKHNTANVL
;
A
#
# COMPACT_ATOMS: atom_id res chain seq x y z
N MET A 1 -3.99 4.29 15.71
CA MET A 1 -5.13 3.91 14.83
C MET A 1 -4.54 3.32 13.56
N SER A 2 -4.83 2.05 13.24
CA SER A 2 -4.36 1.46 11.98
C SER A 2 -5.30 1.90 10.86
N TYR A 3 -4.73 2.44 9.77
CA TYR A 3 -5.48 2.91 8.61
C TYR A 3 -5.89 1.73 7.73
N ARG A 4 -6.76 0.87 8.25
CA ARG A 4 -7.34 -0.28 7.56
C ARG A 4 -8.85 -0.09 7.43
N GLY A 5 -9.43 -0.53 6.32
CA GLY A 5 -10.88 -0.54 6.16
C GLY A 5 -11.33 -1.30 4.92
N LYS A 6 -12.65 -1.51 4.81
CA LYS A 6 -13.26 -2.03 3.59
C LYS A 6 -13.31 -0.95 2.52
N TRP A 7 -13.26 -1.36 1.26
CA TRP A 7 -13.41 -0.48 0.12
C TRP A 7 -14.45 -1.06 -0.85
N LYS A 8 -15.16 -0.19 -1.58
CA LYS A 8 -16.17 -0.59 -2.56
C LYS A 8 -15.88 0.14 -3.88
N PRO A 9 -15.70 -0.58 -5.00
CA PRO A 9 -15.50 0.04 -6.30
C PRO A 9 -16.77 0.73 -6.77
N LYS A 10 -16.59 1.86 -7.46
CA LYS A 10 -17.65 2.46 -8.28
C LYS A 10 -17.78 1.68 -9.59
N ASN A 11 -16.66 1.24 -10.17
CA ASN A 11 -16.64 0.54 -11.45
C ASN A 11 -16.47 -0.97 -11.25
N LEU A 12 -17.54 -1.68 -10.88
CA LEU A 12 -17.48 -3.11 -10.57
C LEU A 12 -16.94 -3.97 -11.72
N LYS A 13 -17.26 -3.62 -12.97
CA LYS A 13 -16.77 -4.34 -14.16
C LYS A 13 -15.24 -4.27 -14.34
N LYS A 14 -14.62 -3.26 -13.73
CA LYS A 14 -13.19 -3.00 -13.80
C LYS A 14 -12.42 -3.77 -12.72
N TYR A 15 -13.09 -4.17 -11.64
CA TYR A 15 -12.46 -4.87 -10.54
C TYR A 15 -12.33 -6.36 -10.84
N GLU A 16 -11.10 -6.88 -10.79
CA GLU A 16 -10.82 -8.31 -10.85
C GLU A 16 -10.86 -8.90 -9.44
N GLY A 17 -11.72 -9.89 -9.21
CA GLY A 17 -11.85 -10.60 -7.94
C GLY A 17 -13.17 -10.33 -7.20
N ASP A 18 -13.23 -10.73 -5.93
CA ASP A 18 -14.43 -10.54 -5.09
C ASP A 18 -14.49 -9.09 -4.58
N HIS A 19 -15.26 -8.25 -5.28
CA HIS A 19 -15.42 -6.84 -4.96
C HIS A 19 -16.08 -6.57 -3.60
N THR A 20 -16.65 -7.58 -2.93
CA THR A 20 -17.26 -7.44 -1.60
C THR A 20 -16.23 -7.58 -0.47
N LYS A 21 -15.01 -8.07 -0.78
CA LYS A 21 -13.97 -8.40 0.20
C LYS A 21 -12.74 -7.50 0.13
N ILE A 22 -12.80 -6.40 -0.61
CA ILE A 22 -11.66 -5.48 -0.77
C ILE A 22 -11.35 -4.78 0.56
N VAL A 23 -10.09 -4.86 0.98
CA VAL A 23 -9.58 -4.22 2.18
C VAL A 23 -8.34 -3.42 1.81
N TYR A 24 -8.28 -2.15 2.21
CA TYR A 24 -7.01 -1.42 2.23
C TYR A 24 -6.37 -1.56 3.61
N ARG A 25 -5.04 -1.65 3.68
CA ARG A 25 -4.25 -1.71 4.93
C ARG A 25 -3.54 -0.40 5.25
N SER A 26 -3.64 0.57 4.35
CA SER A 26 -3.08 1.90 4.44
C SER A 26 -3.92 2.93 3.69
N LEU A 27 -3.76 4.20 4.04
CA LEU A 27 -4.35 5.29 3.26
C LEU A 27 -3.81 5.35 1.83
N TRP A 28 -2.59 4.89 1.58
CA TRP A 28 -2.00 4.92 0.24
C TRP A 28 -2.63 3.89 -0.67
N GLU A 29 -2.85 2.66 -0.19
CA GLU A 29 -3.65 1.67 -0.90
C GLU A 29 -5.05 2.22 -1.20
N ARG A 30 -5.73 2.83 -0.21
CA ARG A 30 -7.05 3.41 -0.45
C ARG A 30 -7.05 4.45 -1.57
N GLN A 31 -6.01 5.28 -1.65
CA GLN A 31 -5.87 6.30 -2.68
C GLN A 31 -5.49 5.70 -4.03
N ALA A 32 -4.64 4.67 -4.04
CA ALA A 32 -4.29 3.92 -5.24
C ALA A 32 -5.50 3.14 -5.79
N PHE A 33 -6.35 2.56 -4.94
CA PHE A 33 -7.58 1.87 -5.34
C PHE A 33 -8.54 2.84 -6.03
N ARG A 34 -8.73 4.03 -5.45
CA ARG A 34 -9.53 5.08 -6.07
C ARG A 34 -8.94 5.49 -7.43
N TRP A 35 -7.64 5.72 -7.50
CA TRP A 35 -6.98 6.06 -8.76
C TRP A 35 -7.14 4.95 -9.81
N CYS A 36 -6.98 3.69 -9.41
CA CYS A 36 -7.20 2.55 -10.30
C CYS A 36 -8.65 2.52 -10.81
N ASP A 37 -9.62 2.73 -9.93
CA ASP A 37 -11.05 2.71 -10.26
C ASP A 37 -11.44 3.85 -11.20
N ASP A 38 -11.00 5.08 -10.92
CA ASP A 38 -11.39 6.30 -11.64
C ASP A 38 -10.58 6.53 -12.95
N ASN A 39 -9.40 5.92 -13.14
CA ASN A 39 -8.54 6.18 -14.31
C ASN A 39 -9.00 5.45 -15.59
N SER A 40 -9.37 6.18 -16.65
CA SER A 40 -9.85 5.62 -17.93
C SER A 40 -8.86 4.71 -18.65
N ASP A 41 -7.55 4.88 -18.44
CA ASP A 41 -6.51 4.10 -19.12
C ASP A 41 -6.33 2.70 -18.54
N ILE A 42 -6.94 2.43 -17.38
CA ILE A 42 -6.93 1.11 -16.75
C ILE A 42 -8.15 0.34 -17.25
N MET A 43 -7.86 -0.82 -17.84
CA MET A 43 -8.87 -1.78 -18.28
C MET A 43 -9.41 -2.57 -17.09
N SER A 44 -8.52 -3.06 -16.23
CA SER A 44 -8.90 -3.85 -15.06
C SER A 44 -7.88 -3.71 -13.93
N TRP A 45 -8.31 -3.92 -12.69
CA TRP A 45 -7.42 -3.95 -11.54
C TRP A 45 -7.97 -4.84 -10.43
N GLY A 46 -7.09 -5.42 -9.61
CA GLY A 46 -7.48 -6.22 -8.45
C GLY A 46 -6.52 -5.99 -7.29
N SER A 47 -7.02 -6.10 -6.06
CA SER A 47 -6.21 -6.02 -4.85
C SER A 47 -6.04 -7.40 -4.22
N GLU A 48 -4.80 -7.80 -3.91
CA GLU A 48 -4.46 -9.10 -3.33
C GLU A 48 -4.93 -10.33 -4.14
N THR A 49 -5.22 -10.15 -5.43
CA THR A 49 -5.69 -11.22 -6.31
C THR A 49 -4.57 -12.10 -6.86
N VAL A 50 -3.34 -11.61 -6.84
CA VAL A 50 -2.16 -12.35 -7.29
C VAL A 50 -1.38 -12.83 -6.08
N ILE A 51 -1.22 -14.16 -6.01
CA ILE A 51 -0.44 -14.84 -4.99
C ILE A 51 0.84 -15.38 -5.64
N VAL A 52 1.98 -14.88 -5.19
CA VAL A 52 3.31 -15.33 -5.62
C VAL A 52 3.88 -16.27 -4.56
N PRO A 53 4.09 -17.55 -4.87
CA PRO A 53 4.87 -18.45 -4.02
C PRO A 53 6.33 -17.99 -3.99
N TYR A 54 6.96 -17.95 -2.81
CA TYR A 54 8.37 -17.60 -2.68
C TYR A 54 9.06 -18.43 -1.61
N VAL A 55 10.37 -18.62 -1.75
CA VAL A 55 11.22 -19.15 -0.68
C VAL A 55 11.87 -17.98 0.03
N SER A 56 11.69 -17.88 1.35
CA SER A 56 12.31 -16.82 2.15
C SER A 56 13.78 -17.14 2.36
N LYS A 57 14.68 -16.23 1.97
CA LYS A 57 16.13 -16.36 2.20
C LYS A 57 16.52 -16.30 3.68
N ILE A 58 15.58 -15.92 4.56
CA ILE A 58 15.83 -15.75 5.99
C ILE A 58 15.63 -17.06 6.77
N ASP A 59 14.65 -17.87 6.38
CA ASP A 59 14.29 -19.12 7.08
C ASP A 59 14.31 -20.36 6.17
N GLY A 60 14.57 -20.18 4.86
CA GLY A 60 14.62 -21.26 3.87
C GLY A 60 13.26 -21.89 3.54
N LYS A 61 12.15 -21.35 4.05
CA LYS A 61 10.83 -21.97 3.94
C LYS A 61 10.01 -21.37 2.79
N ARG A 62 9.05 -22.16 2.28
CA ARG A 62 8.06 -21.71 1.29
C ARG A 62 6.98 -20.88 1.97
N HIS A 63 6.65 -19.75 1.35
CA HIS A 63 5.64 -18.79 1.80
C HIS A 63 4.80 -18.29 0.63
N ARG A 64 3.74 -17.53 0.94
CA ARG A 64 2.87 -16.87 -0.04
C ARG A 64 2.98 -15.37 0.11
N TYR A 65 3.13 -14.68 -1.01
CA TYR A 65 3.11 -13.23 -1.10
C TYR A 65 1.87 -12.79 -1.87
N PHE A 66 0.96 -12.09 -1.18
CA PHE A 66 -0.21 -11.46 -1.77
C PHE A 66 0.22 -10.06 -2.23
N VAL A 67 0.24 -9.82 -3.54
CA VAL A 67 0.67 -8.54 -4.12
C VAL A 67 -0.44 -7.50 -3.93
N ASP A 68 -0.10 -6.27 -3.55
CA ASP A 68 -1.10 -5.25 -3.19
C ASP A 68 -2.06 -4.94 -4.34
N LEU A 69 -1.55 -4.80 -5.57
CA LEU A 69 -2.34 -4.56 -6.78
C LEU A 69 -1.84 -5.37 -7.99
N LYS A 70 -2.78 -5.80 -8.82
CA LYS A 70 -2.59 -6.13 -10.24
C LYS A 70 -3.36 -5.09 -11.05
N ILE A 71 -2.71 -4.46 -12.03
CA ILE A 71 -3.32 -3.42 -12.88
C ILE A 71 -3.06 -3.81 -14.33
N THR A 72 -4.11 -3.85 -15.15
CA THR A 72 -4.01 -4.02 -16.60
C THR A 72 -4.48 -2.76 -17.29
N PHE A 73 -3.63 -2.18 -18.14
CA PHE A 73 -3.92 -0.98 -18.91
C PHE A 73 -4.60 -1.34 -20.24
N ASN A 74 -5.33 -0.40 -20.83
CA ASN A 74 -5.96 -0.56 -22.15
C ASN A 74 -4.94 -0.87 -23.26
N SER A 75 -3.66 -0.52 -23.05
CA SER A 75 -2.56 -0.86 -23.96
C SER A 75 -2.16 -2.35 -23.92
N GLY A 76 -2.77 -3.16 -23.05
CA GLY A 76 -2.40 -4.56 -22.80
C GLY A 76 -1.26 -4.75 -21.80
N LYS A 77 -0.64 -3.66 -21.30
CA LYS A 77 0.41 -3.75 -20.26
C LYS A 77 -0.21 -4.17 -18.92
N THR A 78 0.35 -5.17 -18.25
CA THR A 78 -0.01 -5.52 -16.87
C THR A 78 1.14 -5.24 -15.92
N VAL A 79 0.81 -4.63 -14.77
CA VAL A 79 1.75 -4.28 -13.70
C VAL A 79 1.28 -4.86 -12.38
N LEU A 80 2.18 -5.57 -11.70
CA LEU A 80 2.07 -5.97 -10.30
C LEU A 80 2.72 -4.89 -9.44
N VAL A 81 2.04 -4.45 -8.39
CA VAL A 81 2.48 -3.32 -7.56
C VAL A 81 2.52 -3.69 -6.08
N GLU A 82 3.63 -3.37 -5.42
CA GLU A 82 3.73 -3.24 -3.95
C GLU A 82 3.70 -1.75 -3.59
N ILE A 83 2.82 -1.35 -2.66
CA ILE A 83 2.75 0.02 -2.14
C ILE A 83 3.51 0.08 -0.81
N LYS A 84 4.59 0.86 -0.76
CA LYS A 84 5.41 0.93 0.46
C LYS A 84 6.18 2.23 0.63
N PRO A 85 6.38 2.70 1.88
CA PRO A 85 7.24 3.87 2.11
C PRO A 85 8.66 3.62 1.63
N LYS A 86 9.28 4.60 0.94
CA LYS A 86 10.66 4.51 0.42
C LYS A 86 11.67 4.12 1.50
N LYS A 87 11.47 4.58 2.73
CA LYS A 87 12.33 4.20 3.87
C LYS A 87 12.37 2.69 4.17
N GLN A 88 11.39 1.92 3.70
CA GLN A 88 11.32 0.46 3.86
C GLN A 88 11.81 -0.30 2.62
N THR A 89 12.09 0.41 1.52
CA THR A 89 12.67 -0.16 0.30
C THR A 89 14.19 -0.05 0.28
N VAL A 90 14.77 0.65 1.27
CA VAL A 90 16.21 0.84 1.43
C VAL A 90 16.70 0.02 2.62
N GLU A 91 17.97 -0.40 2.54
CA GLU A 91 18.61 -1.14 3.62
C GLU A 91 18.59 -0.32 4.93
N PRO A 92 18.23 -0.93 6.07
CA PRO A 92 18.27 -0.25 7.36
C PRO A 92 19.68 0.28 7.66
N LYS A 93 19.77 1.55 8.08
CA LYS A 93 21.06 2.15 8.45
C LYS A 93 21.71 1.34 9.57
N LYS A 94 22.99 0.98 9.41
CA LYS A 94 23.77 0.27 10.42
C LYS A 94 23.70 1.03 11.75
N SER A 95 23.04 0.43 12.73
CA SER A 95 22.96 0.98 14.08
C SER A 95 24.21 0.60 14.86
N LYS A 96 24.79 1.56 15.61
CA LYS A 96 25.91 1.28 16.54
C LYS A 96 25.55 0.23 17.61
N ARG A 97 24.25 0.12 17.93
CA ARG A 97 23.70 -0.87 18.88
C ARG A 97 22.74 -1.81 18.16
N LYS A 98 22.90 -3.12 18.34
CA LYS A 98 21.97 -4.16 17.83
C LYS A 98 20.68 -4.21 18.65
N THR A 99 19.88 -3.14 18.57
CA THR A 99 18.59 -3.07 19.28
C THR A 99 17.57 -4.03 18.68
N LYS A 100 16.56 -4.44 19.47
CA LYS A 100 15.43 -5.25 18.96
C LYS A 100 14.74 -4.61 17.74
N LYS A 101 14.64 -3.28 17.74
CA LYS A 101 14.11 -2.51 16.61
C LYS A 101 14.96 -2.69 15.35
N TYR A 102 16.27 -2.51 15.45
CA TYR A 102 17.19 -2.70 14.32
C TYR A 102 17.13 -4.13 13.77
N ILE A 103 17.14 -5.14 14.65
CA ILE A 103 17.03 -6.55 14.24
C ILE A 103 15.73 -6.79 13.47
N LYS A 104 14.60 -6.25 13.96
CA LYS A 104 13.30 -6.35 13.28
C LYS A 104 13.29 -5.66 11.92
N GLU A 105 13.91 -4.48 11.81
CA GLU A 105 14.02 -3.74 10.56
C GLU A 105 14.84 -4.52 9.52
N VAL A 106 16.00 -5.07 9.92
CA VAL A 106 16.85 -5.91 9.06
C VAL A 106 16.12 -7.18 8.61
N TYR A 107 15.47 -7.89 9.54
CA TYR A 107 14.68 -9.07 9.22
C TYR A 107 13.57 -8.75 8.21
N THR A 108 12.81 -7.67 8.47
CA THR A 108 11.71 -7.24 7.58
C THR A 108 12.22 -6.88 6.19
N TYR A 109 13.35 -6.17 6.12
CA TYR A 109 13.99 -5.82 4.85
C TYR A 109 14.40 -7.07 4.06
N GLY A 110 15.09 -8.02 4.70
CA GLY A 110 15.52 -9.26 4.05
C GLY A 110 14.36 -10.15 3.57
N THR A 111 13.28 -10.25 4.35
CA THR A 111 12.06 -10.96 3.93
C THR A 111 11.41 -10.28 2.72
N ASN A 112 11.34 -8.94 2.70
CA ASN A 112 10.76 -8.20 1.57
C ASN A 112 11.59 -8.36 0.30
N LEU A 113 12.92 -8.38 0.37
CA LEU A 113 13.77 -8.64 -0.79
C LEU A 113 13.43 -9.98 -1.45
N SER A 114 13.26 -11.04 -0.64
CA SER A 114 12.87 -12.37 -1.15
C SER A 114 11.52 -12.32 -1.87
N LYS A 115 10.54 -11.59 -1.31
CA LYS A 115 9.21 -11.41 -1.94
C LYS A 115 9.30 -10.69 -3.28
N TRP A 116 10.03 -9.58 -3.33
CA TRP A 116 10.13 -8.73 -4.51
C TRP A 116 10.89 -9.39 -5.65
N GLU A 117 11.96 -10.12 -5.33
CA GLU A 117 12.72 -10.89 -6.32
C GLU A 117 11.83 -11.94 -7.00
N HIS A 118 11.07 -12.72 -6.21
CA HIS A 118 10.17 -13.72 -6.76
C HIS A 118 8.97 -13.08 -7.49
N ALA A 119 8.46 -11.96 -7.01
CA ALA A 119 7.36 -11.24 -7.69
C ALA A 119 7.80 -10.65 -9.02
N LYS A 120 9.04 -10.15 -9.11
CA LYS A 120 9.64 -9.68 -10.35
C LYS A 120 9.76 -10.82 -11.37
N GLN A 121 10.34 -11.96 -10.98
CA GLN A 121 10.43 -13.14 -11.86
C GLN A 121 9.04 -13.66 -12.27
N PHE A 122 8.09 -13.70 -11.32
CA PHE A 122 6.72 -14.12 -11.59
C PHE A 122 6.03 -13.23 -12.63
N ALA A 123 6.26 -11.91 -12.56
CA ALA A 123 5.74 -10.95 -13.52
C ALA A 123 6.41 -11.11 -14.89
N GLU A 124 7.74 -11.17 -14.92
CA GLU A 124 8.53 -11.29 -16.16
C GLU A 124 8.14 -12.54 -16.97
N ASN A 125 7.97 -13.69 -16.30
CA ASN A 125 7.54 -14.95 -16.93
C ASN A 125 6.15 -14.86 -17.59
N ARG A 126 5.38 -13.81 -17.33
CA ARG A 126 4.05 -13.54 -17.89
C ARG A 126 4.03 -12.35 -18.85
N GLY A 127 5.18 -11.75 -19.14
CA GLY A 127 5.27 -10.48 -19.87
C GLY A 127 4.72 -9.29 -19.09
N TRP A 128 4.62 -9.38 -17.76
CA TRP A 128 4.17 -8.30 -16.87
C TRP A 128 5.37 -7.59 -16.25
N VAL A 129 5.10 -6.45 -15.60
CA VAL A 129 6.12 -5.68 -14.85
C VAL A 129 5.81 -5.73 -13.36
N PHE A 130 6.84 -5.82 -12.51
CA PHE A 130 6.70 -5.61 -11.08
C PHE A 130 7.25 -4.23 -10.68
N GLU A 131 6.45 -3.41 -9.99
CA GLU A 131 6.83 -2.08 -9.52
C GLU A 131 6.63 -1.95 -8.01
N ILE A 132 7.50 -1.17 -7.36
CA ILE A 132 7.29 -0.71 -5.99
C ILE A 132 6.86 0.75 -6.02
N TRP A 133 5.65 1.03 -5.57
CA TRP A 133 5.10 2.37 -5.51
C TRP A 133 5.38 2.99 -4.15
N THR A 134 6.39 3.87 -4.14
CA THR A 134 6.72 4.74 -3.02
C THR A 134 5.89 6.02 -3.07
N GLU A 135 6.08 6.89 -2.08
CA GLU A 135 5.51 8.24 -2.03
C GLU A 135 5.75 8.99 -3.34
N GLU A 136 6.97 8.93 -3.86
CA GLU A 136 7.38 9.64 -5.07
C GLU A 136 6.60 9.14 -6.29
N LYS A 137 6.46 7.82 -6.43
CA LYS A 137 5.69 7.20 -7.52
C LYS A 137 4.21 7.56 -7.42
N LEU A 138 3.61 7.45 -6.23
CA LEU A 138 2.21 7.83 -6.01
C LEU A 138 1.98 9.30 -6.41
N GLN A 139 2.86 10.22 -6.00
CA GLN A 139 2.78 11.64 -6.37
C GLN A 139 2.91 11.84 -7.88
N SER A 140 3.84 11.16 -8.54
CA SER A 140 4.05 11.27 -9.99
C SER A 140 2.84 10.81 -10.81
N LEU A 141 2.03 9.89 -10.26
CA LEU A 141 0.79 9.41 -10.87
C LEU A 141 -0.43 10.32 -10.56
N GLY A 142 -0.22 11.42 -9.84
CA GLY A 142 -1.30 12.30 -9.38
C GLY A 142 -2.10 11.75 -8.19
N ILE A 143 -1.61 10.69 -7.54
CA ILE A 143 -2.28 10.08 -6.38
C ILE A 143 -1.98 10.93 -5.15
N LYS A 144 -3.02 11.54 -4.58
CA LYS A 144 -2.89 12.36 -3.36
C LYS A 144 -2.38 11.51 -2.19
N ILE A 145 -1.20 11.86 -1.70
CA ILE A 145 -0.67 11.32 -0.45
C ILE A 145 -1.34 12.05 0.71
N LEU A 146 -2.19 11.31 1.41
CA LEU A 146 -2.75 11.78 2.67
C LEU A 146 -1.65 11.69 3.72
N LYS A 147 -0.98 12.83 3.98
CA LYS A 147 -0.14 12.98 5.16
C LYS A 147 -1.05 13.05 6.37
N MET A 148 -0.60 12.45 7.46
CA MET A 148 -1.21 12.70 8.76
C MET A 148 -0.81 14.13 9.13
N ASP A 149 -1.73 15.08 9.01
CA ASP A 149 -1.55 16.35 9.70
C ASP A 149 -1.43 16.01 11.18
N LYS A 150 -0.34 16.44 11.82
CA LYS A 150 -0.17 16.30 13.28
C LYS A 150 -1.19 17.14 14.08
N TYR A 151 -2.19 17.74 13.44
CA TYR A 151 -3.17 18.63 14.04
C TYR A 151 -4.61 18.31 13.62
N SER A 152 -5.28 17.49 14.42
CA SER A 152 -6.73 17.62 14.63
C SER A 152 -7.18 17.23 16.05
N TYR A 153 -6.26 17.28 17.03
CA TYR A 153 -6.66 17.40 18.44
C TYR A 153 -6.83 18.89 18.77
N GLY A 154 -7.96 19.41 18.32
CA GLY A 154 -8.34 20.81 18.53
C GLY A 154 -9.83 20.99 18.27
N ARG A 155 -10.68 20.18 18.92
CA ARG A 155 -12.05 20.65 19.17
C ARG A 155 -11.88 21.93 20.01
N LYS A 156 -12.14 23.10 19.41
CA LYS A 156 -12.38 24.32 20.19
C LYS A 156 -13.44 23.93 21.22
N LYS A 157 -13.11 24.02 22.51
CA LYS A 157 -14.14 23.91 23.56
C LYS A 157 -15.23 24.91 23.20
N PRO A 158 -16.51 24.53 23.23
CA PRO A 158 -17.58 25.51 23.05
C PRO A 158 -17.36 26.62 24.09
N LYS A 159 -17.40 27.88 23.65
CA LYS A 159 -17.37 29.02 24.56
C LYS A 159 -18.55 28.84 25.51
N LYS A 160 -18.28 28.68 26.81
CA LYS A 160 -19.33 28.81 27.82
C LYS A 160 -19.86 30.23 27.68
N HIS A 161 -21.12 30.37 27.27
CA HIS A 161 -21.83 31.63 27.41
C HIS A 161 -21.92 31.92 28.90
N ASN A 162 -21.24 32.98 29.34
CA ASN A 162 -21.34 33.49 30.69
C ASN A 162 -22.61 34.35 30.74
N THR A 163 -23.75 33.77 31.09
CA THR A 163 -24.92 34.54 31.51
C THR A 163 -24.66 35.01 32.94
N ALA A 164 -24.00 36.15 33.06
CA ALA A 164 -23.98 36.91 34.30
C ALA A 164 -25.30 37.70 34.39
N ASN A 165 -25.97 37.50 35.52
CA ASN A 165 -27.15 38.17 36.05
C ASN A 165 -27.42 39.59 35.52
N VAL A 166 -28.65 39.80 35.04
CA VAL A 166 -29.33 41.10 35.12
C VAL A 166 -30.27 41.01 36.32
N LEU A 167 -30.15 42.00 37.20
CA LEU A 167 -31.00 42.24 38.37
C LEU A 167 -32.47 42.42 37.99
#